data_AF-A0A957NWL7-F1
#
_entry.id   AF-A0A957NWL7-F1
#
_cell.length_a   1.000
_cell.length_b   1.000
_cell.length_c   1.000
_cell.angle_alpha   90.00
_cell.angle_beta   90.00
_cell.angle_gamma   90.00
#
_symmetry.space_group_name_H-M   'P 1'
#
loop_
_entity.id
_entity.type
_entity.pdbx_description
1 polymer ?
#
loop_
_entity_poly.entity_id
_entity_poly.type
_entity_poly.pdbx_seq_one_letter_code
_entity_poly.pdbx_strand_id
1 'polypeptide(L)'
;MNLPPKLHLCLLMGFGLSLSLMSLLVWSSAEHGPAAPLPPPLAPEVWAGSLQQNNLEPLSIGEPMPQSGDQQLLVLLVDFADRPGLFTGQQWRDSFFGAAGFAAYFAETSYNQLRYTGDIVGMDGATPVVNGQSVSYIRLPNPITFYTDGLYGFRTGANQFPRNNAGVVSHALQALDKAGFDFAPYADPTTQRVENLLIVFAGKPHVYTRDNVNSLEATGYSLAAAGAPLFVSSGGQTFDNFTFCPDEEGSEPGAVAHIGICVHEHGHSLGLPDLYDFSYLTSGVGRYDAMSYGAYGVTSGLRPFHLGAFSKEFLGWVQPTLVLSSTTVVALGPAETEPAMVKLAPNGQVNSAEYFLLENRQPLGFDQDW
;
A
#
# COMPACT_ATOMS: atom_id res chain seq x y z
N MET A 1 -4.96 24.57 20.64
CA MET A 1 -3.71 24.60 21.41
C MET A 1 -2.65 24.10 20.44
N ASN A 2 -1.81 24.99 19.90
CA ASN A 2 -0.88 24.64 18.82
C ASN A 2 0.27 23.81 19.41
N LEU A 3 0.36 22.54 19.00
CA LEU A 3 1.51 21.69 19.28
C LEU A 3 2.73 22.23 18.50
N PRO A 4 3.95 22.19 19.07
CA PRO A 4 5.15 22.64 18.35
C PRO A 4 5.52 21.67 17.21
N PRO A 5 6.16 22.17 16.14
CA PRO A 5 6.46 21.36 14.97
C PRO A 5 7.53 20.29 15.22
N LYS A 6 7.32 19.08 14.67
CA LYS A 6 8.29 17.96 14.70
C LYS A 6 9.03 17.91 13.36
N LEU A 7 10.32 18.25 13.37
CA LEU A 7 11.19 18.09 12.21
C LEU A 7 11.68 16.64 12.14
N HIS A 8 11.53 15.97 11.00
CA HIS A 8 12.03 14.61 10.79
C HIS A 8 13.16 14.55 9.76
N LEU A 9 14.15 13.71 10.06
CA LEU A 9 15.33 13.48 9.24
C LEU A 9 15.30 12.04 8.73
N CYS A 10 14.99 11.84 7.45
CA CYS A 10 15.12 10.53 6.82
C CYS A 10 16.57 10.38 6.30
N LEU A 11 17.30 9.40 6.83
CA LEU A 11 18.67 9.07 6.40
C LEU A 11 18.60 7.82 5.51
N LEU A 12 18.85 7.98 4.20
CA LEU A 12 19.13 6.84 3.32
C LEU A 12 20.66 6.68 3.21
N MET A 13 21.18 5.55 3.70
CA MET A 13 22.59 5.18 3.54
C MET A 13 22.76 4.21 2.36
N GLY A 14 23.64 4.54 1.43
CA GLY A 14 24.20 3.59 0.47
C GLY A 14 25.55 3.11 1.03
N PHE A 15 25.76 1.79 1.14
CA PHE A 15 26.95 1.21 1.77
C PHE A 15 28.28 1.87 1.35
N GLY A 16 28.91 2.64 2.27
CA GLY A 16 30.28 3.13 2.09
C GLY A 16 30.71 4.31 2.98
N LEU A 17 31.10 4.03 4.24
CA LEU A 17 32.00 4.80 5.15
C LEU A 17 32.27 6.31 4.88
N SER A 18 31.77 7.21 5.73
CA SER A 18 32.53 7.85 6.83
C SER A 18 31.71 8.99 7.48
N LEU A 19 31.50 8.92 8.80
CA LEU A 19 30.82 9.98 9.57
C LEU A 19 31.75 11.20 9.69
N SER A 20 31.33 12.34 9.15
CA SER A 20 31.80 13.64 9.58
C SER A 20 30.66 14.34 10.33
N LEU A 21 30.94 14.78 11.57
CA LEU A 21 29.98 15.46 12.43
C LEU A 21 29.52 16.77 11.77
N MET A 22 28.26 16.83 11.36
CA MET A 22 27.56 18.08 11.08
C MET A 22 26.76 18.48 12.32
N SER A 23 27.13 19.61 12.92
CA SER A 23 26.41 20.22 14.04
C SER A 23 25.07 20.78 13.53
N LEU A 24 23.99 20.00 13.61
CA LEU A 24 22.64 20.47 13.34
C LEU A 24 22.09 21.08 14.64
N LEU A 25 22.08 22.41 14.76
CA LEU A 25 21.42 23.09 15.88
C LEU A 25 19.91 23.16 15.57
N VAL A 26 19.16 22.14 15.97
CA VAL A 26 17.70 22.19 15.98
C VAL A 26 17.26 22.63 17.38
N TRP A 27 16.68 23.82 17.49
CA TRP A 27 16.14 24.32 18.76
C TRP A 27 14.72 23.79 18.93
N SER A 28 14.49 22.91 19.91
CA SER A 28 13.17 22.53 20.38
C SER A 28 13.22 22.47 21.91
N SER A 29 12.41 23.31 22.58
CA SER A 29 12.29 23.32 24.03
C SER A 29 10.92 22.78 24.41
N ALA A 30 10.89 21.51 24.86
CA ALA A 30 9.99 20.99 25.90
C ALA A 30 10.26 19.49 26.06
N GLU A 31 10.81 19.11 27.21
CA GLU A 31 10.59 17.76 27.75
C GLU A 31 9.10 17.59 28.04
N HIS A 32 8.53 16.39 27.86
CA HIS A 32 7.58 15.75 28.79
C HIS A 32 7.19 14.32 28.32
N GLY A 33 7.40 13.35 29.22
CA GLY A 33 6.52 12.21 29.52
C GLY A 33 6.62 10.93 28.66
N PRO A 34 6.69 9.73 29.27
CA PRO A 34 6.76 8.47 28.53
C PRO A 34 5.46 8.20 27.77
N ALA A 35 5.58 7.87 26.48
CA ALA A 35 4.49 7.38 25.65
C ALA A 35 3.85 6.13 26.29
N ALA A 36 2.54 5.99 26.14
CA ALA A 36 1.83 4.76 26.48
C ALA A 36 2.53 3.57 25.78
N PRO A 37 2.69 2.42 26.47
CA PRO A 37 3.37 1.28 25.88
C PRO A 37 2.60 0.85 24.63
N LEU A 38 3.29 0.91 23.49
CA LEU A 38 2.86 0.23 22.27
C LEU A 38 2.61 -1.25 22.61
N PRO A 39 1.65 -1.92 21.94
CA PRO A 39 1.57 -3.36 22.00
C PRO A 39 2.97 -3.93 21.68
N PRO A 40 3.45 -4.93 22.45
CA PRO A 40 4.80 -5.44 22.26
C PRO A 40 4.98 -5.87 20.81
N PRO A 41 6.16 -5.65 20.20
CA PRO A 41 6.48 -6.31 18.96
C PRO A 41 6.24 -7.81 19.14
N LEU A 42 5.53 -8.44 18.20
CA LEU A 42 5.47 -9.89 18.13
C LEU A 42 6.92 -10.39 18.13
N ALA A 43 7.26 -11.22 19.10
CA ALA A 43 8.63 -11.47 19.53
C ALA A 43 9.57 -11.88 18.37
N PRO A 44 10.85 -11.44 18.38
CA PRO A 44 11.84 -11.73 17.35
C PRO A 44 12.40 -13.17 17.36
N GLU A 45 11.92 -14.05 18.24
CA GLU A 45 12.44 -15.42 18.34
C GLU A 45 11.67 -16.34 17.39
N VAL A 46 12.30 -16.70 16.26
CA VAL A 46 12.18 -17.93 15.43
C VAL A 46 12.50 -17.66 13.94
N TRP A 47 12.79 -16.42 13.54
CA TRP A 47 13.06 -16.08 12.13
C TRP A 47 14.42 -16.58 11.57
N ALA A 48 15.25 -17.24 12.37
CA ALA A 48 16.53 -17.80 11.93
C ALA A 48 16.42 -19.15 11.18
N GLY A 49 15.21 -19.65 10.92
CA GLY A 49 15.01 -21.06 10.55
C GLY A 49 14.71 -21.41 9.09
N SER A 50 14.48 -20.46 8.17
CA SER A 50 14.17 -20.84 6.77
C SER A 50 14.34 -19.76 5.68
N LEU A 51 14.84 -18.56 5.98
CA LEU A 51 15.12 -17.55 4.94
C LEU A 51 16.59 -17.58 4.55
N GLN A 52 17.07 -18.74 4.09
CA GLN A 52 18.31 -18.79 3.32
C GLN A 52 18.00 -18.39 1.87
N GLN A 53 18.58 -17.24 1.50
CA GLN A 53 19.09 -16.93 0.16
C GLN A 53 18.19 -17.33 -1.01
N ASN A 54 17.31 -16.43 -1.43
CA ASN A 54 17.03 -16.19 -2.85
C ASN A 54 16.44 -14.78 -2.98
N ASN A 55 17.19 -13.89 -3.64
CA ASN A 55 16.84 -12.53 -4.09
C ASN A 55 15.41 -12.05 -3.80
N LEU A 56 15.26 -11.26 -2.74
CA LEU A 56 14.16 -10.29 -2.67
C LEU A 56 14.53 -9.15 -3.63
N GLU A 57 14.24 -9.35 -4.91
CA GLU A 57 14.10 -8.22 -5.85
C GLU A 57 13.06 -7.26 -5.25
N PRO A 58 13.21 -5.93 -5.40
CA PRO A 58 12.24 -5.00 -4.86
C PRO A 58 10.86 -5.33 -5.41
N LEU A 59 9.87 -5.46 -4.53
CA LEU A 59 8.46 -5.78 -4.84
C LEU A 59 7.75 -4.65 -5.63
N SER A 60 8.49 -3.83 -6.38
CA SER A 60 7.96 -2.83 -7.29
C SER A 60 7.55 -3.49 -8.61
N ILE A 61 6.34 -3.22 -9.07
CA ILE A 61 5.92 -3.64 -10.41
C ILE A 61 6.84 -3.03 -11.49
N GLY A 62 7.21 -3.83 -12.50
CA GLY A 62 8.16 -3.42 -13.55
C GLY A 62 7.65 -2.29 -14.45
N GLU A 63 6.33 -2.09 -14.51
CA GLU A 63 5.68 -0.91 -15.09
C GLU A 63 4.69 -0.32 -14.07
N PRO A 64 5.05 0.75 -13.35
CA PRO A 64 4.19 1.37 -12.34
C PRO A 64 2.88 1.90 -12.95
N MET A 65 1.80 1.83 -12.18
CA MET A 65 0.52 2.47 -12.53
C MET A 65 0.69 3.99 -12.61
N PRO A 66 -0.26 4.72 -13.23
CA PRO A 66 -0.23 6.17 -13.28
C PRO A 66 -0.11 6.78 -11.88
N GLN A 67 0.90 7.62 -11.71
CA GLN A 67 1.20 8.27 -10.43
C GLN A 67 0.47 9.62 -10.27
N SER A 68 -0.33 10.03 -11.27
CA SER A 68 -1.07 11.29 -11.25
C SER A 68 -2.33 11.23 -12.13
N GLY A 69 -3.12 12.29 -12.08
CA GLY A 69 -4.38 12.44 -12.80
C GLY A 69 -5.57 11.82 -12.09
N ASP A 70 -6.69 11.82 -12.81
CA ASP A 70 -7.94 11.23 -12.37
C ASP A 70 -8.01 9.79 -12.86
N GLN A 71 -8.06 8.86 -11.91
CA GLN A 71 -7.95 7.43 -12.15
C GLN A 71 -9.25 6.72 -11.78
N GLN A 72 -9.66 5.75 -12.61
CA GLN A 72 -10.79 4.86 -12.33
C GLN A 72 -10.29 3.59 -11.64
N LEU A 73 -10.68 3.39 -10.38
CA LEU A 73 -10.34 2.24 -9.55
C LEU A 73 -11.44 1.17 -9.63
N LEU A 74 -11.09 -0.02 -10.10
CA LEU A 74 -11.96 -1.18 -10.08
C LEU A 74 -11.65 -2.03 -8.85
N VAL A 75 -12.56 -2.06 -7.87
CA VAL A 75 -12.41 -2.90 -6.67
C VAL A 75 -13.29 -4.14 -6.79
N LEU A 76 -12.70 -5.32 -6.74
CA LEU A 76 -13.42 -6.59 -6.80
C LEU A 76 -13.48 -7.25 -5.43
N LEU A 77 -14.68 -7.58 -4.96
CA LEU A 77 -14.88 -8.38 -3.75
C LEU A 77 -14.93 -9.87 -4.14
N VAL A 78 -14.03 -10.69 -3.59
CA VAL A 78 -13.92 -12.11 -3.92
C VAL A 78 -14.00 -12.98 -2.68
N ASP A 79 -14.78 -14.06 -2.75
CA ASP A 79 -14.91 -15.02 -1.67
C ASP A 79 -14.78 -16.46 -2.15
N PHE A 80 -14.77 -17.38 -1.18
CA PHE A 80 -14.49 -18.79 -1.40
C PHE A 80 -15.59 -19.65 -0.80
N ALA A 81 -15.72 -20.89 -1.27
CA ALA A 81 -16.72 -21.81 -0.75
C ALA A 81 -16.59 -22.09 0.75
N ASP A 82 -15.35 -22.10 1.25
CA ASP A 82 -14.96 -22.33 2.65
C ASP A 82 -14.63 -21.03 3.42
N ARG A 83 -14.73 -19.88 2.75
CA ARG A 83 -14.51 -18.56 3.34
C ARG A 83 -15.43 -17.53 2.66
N PRO A 84 -16.72 -17.47 3.05
CA PRO A 84 -17.67 -16.54 2.45
C PRO A 84 -17.38 -15.09 2.88
N GLY A 85 -17.66 -14.15 1.98
CA GLY A 85 -17.56 -12.71 2.28
C GLY A 85 -18.58 -12.30 3.35
N LEU A 86 -18.23 -11.29 4.14
CA LEU A 86 -19.05 -10.86 5.29
C LEU A 86 -19.67 -9.47 5.12
N PHE A 87 -19.13 -8.66 4.21
CA PHE A 87 -19.43 -7.23 4.14
C PHE A 87 -20.16 -6.87 2.86
N THR A 88 -20.83 -5.72 2.83
CA THR A 88 -21.56 -5.27 1.64
C THR A 88 -20.66 -4.43 0.73
N GLY A 89 -21.02 -4.35 -0.55
CA GLY A 89 -20.37 -3.43 -1.47
C GLY A 89 -20.46 -1.97 -1.00
N GLN A 90 -21.55 -1.60 -0.30
CA GLN A 90 -21.70 -0.27 0.29
C GLN A 90 -20.70 0.00 1.43
N GLN A 91 -20.48 -0.96 2.34
CA GLN A 91 -19.48 -0.79 3.41
C GLN A 91 -18.07 -0.57 2.84
N TRP A 92 -17.73 -1.31 1.79
CA TRP A 92 -16.48 -1.11 1.05
C TRP A 92 -16.44 0.21 0.30
N ARG A 93 -17.57 0.65 -0.27
CA ARG A 93 -17.66 1.93 -0.96
C ARG A 93 -17.38 3.08 0.01
N ASP A 94 -17.95 3.02 1.21
CA ASP A 94 -17.72 4.01 2.25
C ASP A 94 -16.25 4.01 2.71
N SER A 95 -15.62 2.84 2.78
CA SER A 95 -14.20 2.69 3.15
C SER A 95 -13.23 3.19 2.06
N PHE A 96 -13.53 2.96 0.78
CA PHE A 96 -12.67 3.39 -0.32
C PHE A 96 -12.90 4.85 -0.73
N PHE A 97 -14.16 5.28 -0.81
CA PHE A 97 -14.55 6.55 -1.42
C PHE A 97 -15.23 7.53 -0.45
N GLY A 98 -15.26 7.21 0.85
CA GLY A 98 -15.69 8.12 1.90
C GLY A 98 -14.67 9.21 2.21
N ALA A 99 -15.06 10.17 3.06
CA ALA A 99 -14.27 11.38 3.36
C ALA A 99 -12.90 11.13 4.00
N ALA A 100 -12.71 9.99 4.67
CA ALA A 100 -11.44 9.53 5.23
C ALA A 100 -11.05 8.16 4.66
N GLY A 101 -11.51 7.86 3.44
CA GLY A 101 -11.26 6.59 2.76
C GLY A 101 -9.98 6.59 1.92
N PHE A 102 -9.74 5.47 1.26
CA PHE A 102 -8.59 5.25 0.38
C PHE A 102 -8.36 6.37 -0.65
N ALA A 103 -9.42 6.80 -1.35
CA ALA A 103 -9.34 7.86 -2.35
C ALA A 103 -8.99 9.21 -1.74
N ALA A 104 -9.51 9.51 -0.54
CA ALA A 104 -9.18 10.72 0.20
C ALA A 104 -7.72 10.72 0.66
N TYR A 105 -7.20 9.56 1.10
CA TYR A 105 -5.79 9.41 1.47
C TYR A 105 -4.85 9.78 0.30
N PHE A 106 -5.05 9.17 -0.87
CA PHE A 106 -4.20 9.44 -2.04
C PHE A 106 -4.34 10.88 -2.53
N ALA A 107 -5.55 11.46 -2.50
CA ALA A 107 -5.74 12.87 -2.83
C ALA A 107 -5.02 13.80 -1.85
N GLU A 108 -5.03 13.50 -0.55
CA GLU A 108 -4.36 14.32 0.47
C GLU A 108 -2.83 14.21 0.35
N THR A 109 -2.28 13.00 0.37
CA THR A 109 -0.82 12.80 0.37
C THR A 109 -0.13 13.19 -0.94
N SER A 110 -0.87 13.18 -2.06
CA SER A 110 -0.38 13.63 -3.37
C SER A 110 -0.65 15.10 -3.67
N TYR A 111 -1.28 15.85 -2.76
CA TYR A 111 -1.70 17.24 -2.98
C TYR A 111 -2.64 17.39 -4.18
N ASN A 112 -3.61 16.48 -4.29
CA ASN A 112 -4.57 16.31 -5.39
C ASN A 112 -3.97 15.99 -6.76
N GLN A 113 -2.69 15.61 -6.82
CA GLN A 113 -2.07 15.19 -8.08
C GLN A 113 -2.56 13.82 -8.54
N LEU A 114 -2.96 12.95 -7.63
CA LEU A 114 -3.56 11.64 -7.90
C LEU A 114 -4.93 11.55 -7.22
N ARG A 115 -5.99 11.28 -8.00
CA ARG A 115 -7.36 11.20 -7.49
C ARG A 115 -8.05 9.94 -8.01
N TYR A 116 -8.68 9.19 -7.11
CA TYR A 116 -9.42 7.98 -7.45
C TYR A 116 -10.93 8.21 -7.38
N THR A 117 -11.61 7.74 -8.42
CA THR A 117 -13.04 7.43 -8.39
C THR A 117 -13.22 5.99 -8.85
N GLY A 118 -14.39 5.38 -8.64
CA GLY A 118 -14.60 4.02 -9.10
C GLY A 118 -15.74 3.32 -8.40
N ASP A 119 -15.69 1.99 -8.45
CA ASP A 119 -16.78 1.13 -8.06
C ASP A 119 -16.29 -0.11 -7.28
N ILE A 120 -17.14 -0.55 -6.35
CA ILE A 120 -17.01 -1.84 -5.69
C ILE A 120 -17.86 -2.85 -6.44
N VAL A 121 -17.27 -3.92 -6.94
CA VAL A 121 -17.93 -4.91 -7.78
C VAL A 121 -17.87 -6.28 -7.13
N GLY A 122 -19.01 -6.95 -7.10
CA GLY A 122 -19.07 -8.37 -6.81
C GLY A 122 -20.17 -9.05 -7.63
N MET A 123 -20.77 -10.13 -7.14
CA MET A 123 -21.80 -10.88 -7.88
C MET A 123 -22.94 -11.37 -6.97
N ASP A 124 -24.16 -11.36 -7.50
CA ASP A 124 -25.29 -12.11 -6.97
C ASP A 124 -25.64 -13.22 -7.96
N GLY A 125 -25.30 -14.45 -7.60
CA GLY A 125 -25.33 -15.58 -8.52
C GLY A 125 -24.43 -15.35 -9.74
N ALA A 126 -25.04 -15.22 -10.92
CA ALA A 126 -24.33 -15.01 -12.19
C ALA A 126 -24.38 -13.55 -12.68
N THR A 127 -24.89 -12.62 -11.87
CA THR A 127 -25.08 -11.21 -12.25
C THR A 127 -24.12 -10.32 -11.48
N PRO A 128 -23.32 -9.47 -12.15
CA PRO A 128 -22.48 -8.49 -11.49
C PRO A 128 -23.32 -7.50 -10.69
N VAL A 129 -22.87 -7.19 -9.48
CA VAL A 129 -23.49 -6.19 -8.61
C VAL A 129 -22.46 -5.12 -8.32
N VAL A 130 -22.83 -3.87 -8.62
CA VAL A 130 -21.99 -2.69 -8.44
C VAL A 130 -22.50 -1.91 -7.24
N ASN A 131 -21.62 -1.67 -6.27
CA ASN A 131 -21.90 -0.96 -5.01
C ASN A 131 -23.11 -1.55 -4.26
N GLY A 132 -23.16 -2.88 -4.18
CA GLY A 132 -24.29 -3.63 -3.65
C GLY A 132 -24.59 -3.35 -2.18
N GLN A 133 -25.88 -3.24 -1.84
CA GLN A 133 -26.36 -3.10 -0.46
C GLN A 133 -26.40 -4.43 0.31
N SER A 134 -26.33 -5.54 -0.41
CA SER A 134 -26.24 -6.89 0.14
C SER A 134 -24.80 -7.40 0.06
N VAL A 135 -24.49 -8.44 0.84
CA VAL A 135 -23.24 -9.19 0.68
C VAL A 135 -23.30 -9.93 -0.65
N SER A 136 -22.50 -9.49 -1.61
CA SER A 136 -22.50 -10.01 -2.99
C SER A 136 -21.06 -10.10 -3.50
N TYR A 137 -20.33 -11.14 -3.12
CA TYR A 137 -18.93 -11.35 -3.53
C TYR A 137 -18.87 -12.24 -4.78
N ILE A 138 -17.81 -12.10 -5.57
CA ILE A 138 -17.51 -13.05 -6.65
C ILE A 138 -17.04 -14.35 -6.02
N ARG A 139 -17.91 -15.35 -6.00
CA ARG A 139 -17.58 -16.70 -5.53
C ARG A 139 -16.63 -17.38 -6.50
N LEU A 140 -15.41 -17.62 -6.03
CA LEU A 140 -14.40 -18.32 -6.81
C LEU A 140 -14.70 -19.83 -6.90
N PRO A 141 -14.23 -20.50 -7.98
CA PRO A 141 -14.53 -21.91 -8.23
C PRO A 141 -13.86 -22.88 -7.26
N ASN A 142 -12.81 -22.44 -6.54
CA ASN A 142 -12.05 -23.27 -5.61
C ASN A 142 -12.08 -22.69 -4.19
N PRO A 143 -11.89 -23.53 -3.14
CA PRO A 143 -11.72 -23.06 -1.77
C PRO A 143 -10.47 -22.19 -1.61
N ILE A 144 -10.40 -21.38 -0.54
CA ILE A 144 -9.23 -20.52 -0.26
C ILE A 144 -7.94 -21.36 -0.16
N THR A 145 -8.04 -22.56 0.40
CA THR A 145 -6.95 -23.53 0.55
C THR A 145 -6.30 -23.97 -0.77
N PHE A 146 -7.03 -23.90 -1.89
CA PHE A 146 -6.48 -24.15 -3.22
C PHE A 146 -5.49 -23.04 -3.63
N TYR A 147 -5.85 -21.79 -3.33
CA TYR A 147 -5.09 -20.61 -3.70
C TYR A 147 -3.94 -20.33 -2.75
N THR A 148 -4.09 -20.60 -1.45
CA THR A 148 -3.00 -20.43 -0.48
C THR A 148 -1.85 -21.39 -0.76
N ASP A 149 -2.17 -22.61 -1.21
CA ASP A 149 -1.24 -23.70 -1.51
C ASP A 149 -0.14 -23.91 -0.45
N GLY A 150 -0.54 -23.80 0.82
CA GLY A 150 0.33 -23.96 1.98
C GLY A 150 1.43 -22.90 2.10
N LEU A 151 1.34 -21.80 1.36
CA LEU A 151 2.22 -20.65 1.43
C LEU A 151 1.45 -19.36 1.11
N TYR A 152 0.25 -19.21 1.71
CA TYR A 152 -0.53 -17.96 1.74
C TYR A 152 -0.68 -17.24 0.38
N GLY A 153 -0.63 -17.99 -0.72
CA GLY A 153 -0.82 -17.51 -2.09
C GLY A 153 0.41 -16.91 -2.77
N PHE A 154 1.60 -17.02 -2.15
CA PHE A 154 2.84 -16.38 -2.62
C PHE A 154 3.74 -17.25 -3.50
N ARG A 155 3.39 -18.51 -3.74
CA ARG A 155 4.14 -19.31 -4.71
C ARG A 155 3.99 -18.68 -6.10
N THR A 156 5.10 -18.53 -6.84
CA THR A 156 5.13 -17.95 -8.18
C THR A 156 5.58 -18.98 -9.22
N GLY A 157 5.34 -18.66 -10.49
CA GLY A 157 5.80 -19.44 -11.64
C GLY A 157 4.67 -20.17 -12.37
N ALA A 158 4.89 -20.47 -13.65
CA ALA A 158 3.85 -21.02 -14.53
C ALA A 158 3.28 -22.38 -14.05
N ASN A 159 4.10 -23.19 -13.39
CA ASN A 159 3.65 -24.47 -12.82
C ASN A 159 2.83 -24.31 -11.55
N GLN A 160 2.88 -23.12 -10.93
CA GLN A 160 2.13 -22.80 -9.74
C GLN A 160 0.75 -22.25 -10.06
N PHE A 161 0.65 -21.42 -11.11
CA PHE A 161 -0.63 -20.87 -11.54
C PHE A 161 -1.62 -22.02 -11.88
N PRO A 162 -2.89 -21.97 -11.41
CA PRO A 162 -3.57 -20.87 -10.71
C PRO A 162 -3.67 -21.07 -9.17
N ARG A 163 -2.76 -21.82 -8.54
CA ARG A 163 -2.75 -22.09 -7.09
C ARG A 163 -1.99 -21.00 -6.30
N ASN A 164 -2.34 -19.74 -6.54
CA ASN A 164 -1.72 -18.57 -5.92
C ASN A 164 -2.64 -17.33 -6.03
N ASN A 165 -2.17 -16.17 -5.55
CA ASN A 165 -2.91 -14.91 -5.62
C ASN A 165 -3.31 -14.53 -7.06
N ALA A 166 -2.46 -14.78 -8.06
CA ALA A 166 -2.80 -14.51 -9.46
C ALA A 166 -3.93 -15.41 -9.99
N GLY A 167 -4.07 -16.62 -9.45
CA GLY A 167 -5.23 -17.47 -9.70
C GLY A 167 -6.53 -16.93 -9.10
N VAL A 168 -6.47 -16.23 -7.96
CA VAL A 168 -7.63 -15.52 -7.40
C VAL A 168 -8.08 -14.41 -8.35
N VAL A 169 -7.14 -13.55 -8.74
CA VAL A 169 -7.37 -12.44 -9.68
C VAL A 169 -7.94 -12.96 -11.00
N SER A 170 -7.31 -13.97 -11.59
CA SER A 170 -7.71 -14.52 -12.89
C SER A 170 -9.11 -15.13 -12.87
N HIS A 171 -9.46 -15.90 -11.83
CA HIS A 171 -10.79 -16.49 -11.75
C HIS A 171 -11.88 -15.45 -11.47
N ALA A 172 -11.58 -14.38 -10.72
CA ALA A 172 -12.51 -13.29 -10.50
C ALA A 172 -12.82 -12.54 -11.81
N LEU A 173 -11.77 -12.19 -12.56
CA LEU A 173 -11.92 -11.53 -13.87
C LEU A 173 -12.67 -12.42 -14.87
N GLN A 174 -12.37 -13.73 -14.92
CA GLN A 174 -13.10 -14.70 -15.74
C GLN A 174 -14.59 -14.77 -15.39
N ALA A 175 -14.94 -14.73 -14.11
CA ALA A 175 -16.33 -14.78 -13.67
C ALA A 175 -17.13 -13.56 -14.13
N LEU A 176 -16.55 -12.36 -13.97
CA LEU A 176 -17.16 -11.10 -14.43
C LEU A 176 -17.26 -11.02 -15.97
N ASP A 177 -16.18 -11.37 -16.68
CA ASP A 177 -16.16 -11.37 -18.15
C ASP A 177 -17.22 -12.33 -18.72
N LYS A 178 -17.32 -13.54 -18.14
CA LYS A 178 -18.36 -14.52 -18.50
C LYS A 178 -19.77 -14.00 -18.25
N ALA A 179 -19.94 -13.16 -17.23
CA ALA A 179 -21.22 -12.52 -16.91
C ALA A 179 -21.52 -11.29 -17.79
N GLY A 180 -20.61 -10.91 -18.69
CA GLY A 180 -20.75 -9.76 -19.57
C GLY A 180 -20.54 -8.42 -18.89
N PHE A 181 -19.74 -8.36 -17.82
CA PHE A 181 -19.36 -7.11 -17.17
C PHE A 181 -18.53 -6.24 -18.12
N ASP A 182 -18.86 -4.94 -18.19
CA ASP A 182 -18.15 -3.99 -19.03
C ASP A 182 -16.94 -3.39 -18.29
N PHE A 183 -15.73 -3.77 -18.72
CA PHE A 183 -14.49 -3.26 -18.14
C PHE A 183 -14.00 -1.96 -18.81
N ALA A 184 -14.58 -1.55 -19.94
CA ALA A 184 -14.11 -0.40 -20.72
C ALA A 184 -14.03 0.92 -19.91
N PRO A 185 -14.93 1.21 -18.95
CA PRO A 185 -14.84 2.43 -18.14
C PRO A 185 -13.60 2.52 -17.25
N TYR A 186 -12.95 1.39 -16.93
CA TYR A 186 -11.78 1.33 -16.04
C TYR A 186 -10.46 1.22 -16.81
N ALA A 187 -10.52 1.08 -18.13
CA ALA A 187 -9.35 0.94 -18.98
C ALA A 187 -8.85 2.28 -19.50
N ASP A 188 -7.55 2.42 -19.64
CA ASP A 188 -6.98 3.51 -20.43
C ASP A 188 -7.50 3.40 -21.88
N PRO A 189 -8.10 4.46 -22.44
CA PRO A 189 -8.77 4.39 -23.74
C PRO A 189 -7.80 4.14 -24.90
N THR A 190 -6.51 4.44 -24.73
CA THR A 190 -5.49 4.29 -25.78
C THR A 190 -4.88 2.89 -25.75
N THR A 191 -4.56 2.37 -24.57
CA THR A 191 -3.84 1.11 -24.38
C THR A 191 -4.75 -0.07 -24.06
N GLN A 192 -6.00 0.19 -23.67
CA GLN A 192 -6.96 -0.81 -23.16
C GLN A 192 -6.48 -1.53 -21.89
N ARG A 193 -5.48 -1.00 -21.17
CA ARG A 193 -5.04 -1.56 -19.89
C ARG A 193 -5.94 -1.06 -18.77
N VAL A 194 -6.43 -1.98 -17.94
CA VAL A 194 -7.02 -1.64 -16.64
C VAL A 194 -5.89 -1.65 -15.62
N GLU A 195 -5.39 -0.46 -15.30
CA GLU A 195 -4.20 -0.32 -14.46
C GLU A 195 -4.57 -0.39 -12.97
N ASN A 196 -5.65 0.27 -12.56
CA ASN A 196 -6.06 0.36 -11.16
C ASN A 196 -7.05 -0.75 -10.79
N LEU A 197 -6.59 -2.00 -10.77
CA LEU A 197 -7.33 -3.16 -10.26
C LEU A 197 -6.97 -3.43 -8.81
N LEU A 198 -7.97 -3.49 -7.92
CA LEU A 198 -7.80 -3.89 -6.53
C LEU A 198 -8.72 -5.05 -6.21
N ILE A 199 -8.18 -6.11 -5.61
CA ILE A 199 -8.96 -7.25 -5.13
C ILE A 199 -9.03 -7.21 -3.62
N VAL A 200 -10.25 -7.31 -3.09
CA VAL A 200 -10.52 -7.52 -1.67
C VAL A 200 -10.97 -8.97 -1.47
N PHE A 201 -10.14 -9.78 -0.83
CA PHE A 201 -10.42 -11.20 -0.60
C PHE A 201 -11.03 -11.46 0.78
N ALA A 202 -11.96 -12.40 0.84
CA ALA A 202 -12.59 -12.81 2.10
C ALA A 202 -11.58 -13.42 3.10
N GLY A 203 -11.55 -12.88 4.31
CA GLY A 203 -10.78 -13.36 5.46
C GLY A 203 -9.62 -12.45 5.87
N LYS A 204 -9.09 -12.75 7.06
CA LYS A 204 -7.92 -12.09 7.63
C LYS A 204 -6.64 -12.43 6.86
N PRO A 205 -5.71 -11.47 6.72
CA PRO A 205 -4.46 -11.72 6.04
C PRO A 205 -3.52 -12.58 6.90
N HIS A 206 -2.63 -13.32 6.24
CA HIS A 206 -1.69 -14.23 6.90
C HIS A 206 -0.78 -13.53 7.92
N VAL A 207 -0.40 -12.27 7.73
CA VAL A 207 0.45 -11.52 8.67
C VAL A 207 -0.14 -11.47 10.10
N TYR A 208 -1.47 -11.54 10.21
CA TYR A 208 -2.17 -11.60 11.49
C TYR A 208 -2.47 -13.03 11.95
N THR A 209 -2.84 -13.94 11.04
CA THR A 209 -3.27 -15.30 11.43
C THR A 209 -2.10 -16.29 11.59
N ARG A 210 -1.00 -16.09 10.86
CA ARG A 210 0.11 -17.04 10.68
C ARG A 210 -0.35 -18.42 10.17
N ASP A 211 -1.51 -18.47 9.51
CA ASP A 211 -2.06 -19.69 8.93
C ASP A 211 -1.75 -19.77 7.44
N ASN A 212 -0.71 -20.52 7.10
CA ASN A 212 -0.26 -20.71 5.71
C ASN A 212 -1.28 -21.40 4.80
N VAL A 213 -2.30 -22.05 5.38
CA VAL A 213 -3.26 -22.90 4.66
C VAL A 213 -4.58 -22.19 4.48
N ASN A 214 -5.05 -21.44 5.48
CA ASN A 214 -6.39 -20.84 5.46
C ASN A 214 -6.41 -19.31 5.34
N SER A 215 -5.24 -18.67 5.21
CA SER A 215 -5.14 -17.22 4.98
C SER A 215 -4.25 -16.92 3.78
N LEU A 216 -4.75 -16.02 2.93
CA LEU A 216 -3.93 -15.37 1.90
C LEU A 216 -3.20 -14.18 2.51
N GLU A 217 -2.13 -13.74 1.88
CA GLU A 217 -1.39 -12.54 2.30
C GLU A 217 -1.63 -11.38 1.32
N ALA A 218 -1.70 -10.17 1.86
CA ALA A 218 -1.83 -8.95 1.08
C ALA A 218 -0.58 -8.72 0.20
N THR A 219 -0.75 -8.11 -0.97
CA THR A 219 0.36 -7.84 -1.90
C THR A 219 -0.01 -6.82 -2.97
N GLY A 220 0.96 -6.06 -3.49
CA GLY A 220 0.90 -5.40 -4.80
C GLY A 220 1.83 -6.10 -5.79
N TYR A 221 1.29 -6.62 -6.90
CA TYR A 221 2.10 -7.43 -7.84
C TYR A 221 1.54 -7.41 -9.27
N SER A 222 2.12 -8.23 -10.16
CA SER A 222 1.60 -8.46 -11.50
C SER A 222 1.31 -9.94 -11.78
N LEU A 223 0.34 -10.21 -12.65
CA LEU A 223 -0.01 -11.55 -13.10
C LEU A 223 1.21 -12.23 -13.74
N ALA A 224 1.93 -11.51 -14.61
CA ALA A 224 3.12 -12.02 -15.28
C ALA A 224 4.20 -12.44 -14.27
N ALA A 225 4.49 -11.61 -13.26
CA ALA A 225 5.51 -11.89 -12.26
C ALA A 225 5.08 -13.04 -11.31
N ALA A 226 3.77 -13.28 -11.15
CA ALA A 226 3.24 -14.43 -10.44
C ALA A 226 3.26 -15.73 -11.26
N GLY A 227 3.63 -15.65 -12.54
CA GLY A 227 3.64 -16.77 -13.47
C GLY A 227 2.29 -17.06 -14.12
N ALA A 228 1.33 -16.14 -14.03
CA ALA A 228 0.08 -16.18 -14.77
C ALA A 228 0.24 -15.55 -16.16
N PRO A 229 -0.53 -15.99 -17.16
CA PRO A 229 -0.63 -15.25 -18.42
C PRO A 229 -1.33 -13.91 -18.19
N LEU A 230 -1.04 -12.93 -19.06
CA LEU A 230 -1.83 -11.70 -19.16
C LEU A 230 -3.31 -12.05 -19.34
N PHE A 231 -4.20 -11.45 -18.56
CA PHE A 231 -5.63 -11.62 -18.75
C PHE A 231 -6.14 -10.62 -19.79
N VAL A 232 -6.91 -11.11 -20.76
CA VAL A 232 -7.58 -10.30 -21.78
C VAL A 232 -9.06 -10.63 -21.74
N SER A 233 -9.89 -9.65 -21.40
CA SER A 233 -11.35 -9.80 -21.39
C SER A 233 -11.91 -9.96 -22.81
N SER A 234 -13.15 -10.43 -22.91
CA SER A 234 -13.89 -10.51 -24.18
C SER A 234 -14.07 -9.14 -24.85
N GLY A 235 -14.09 -8.05 -24.08
CA GLY A 235 -14.12 -6.66 -24.55
C GLY A 235 -12.76 -6.11 -25.01
N GLY A 236 -11.67 -6.87 -24.85
CA GLY A 236 -10.33 -6.48 -25.27
C GLY A 236 -9.51 -5.74 -24.21
N GLN A 237 -10.06 -5.49 -23.02
CA GLN A 237 -9.32 -4.89 -21.91
C GLN A 237 -8.30 -5.88 -21.34
N THR A 238 -7.11 -5.38 -21.03
CA THR A 238 -5.97 -6.17 -20.54
C THR A 238 -5.65 -5.87 -19.09
N PHE A 239 -5.22 -6.89 -18.35
CA PHE A 239 -4.93 -6.81 -16.92
C PHE A 239 -3.61 -7.50 -16.62
N ASP A 240 -2.76 -6.85 -15.83
CA ASP A 240 -1.50 -7.43 -15.35
C ASP A 240 -1.28 -7.04 -13.89
N ASN A 241 -1.22 -5.75 -13.59
CA ASN A 241 -0.99 -5.25 -12.24
C ASN A 241 -2.25 -5.34 -11.38
N PHE A 242 -2.07 -5.64 -10.10
CA PHE A 242 -3.17 -5.64 -9.13
C PHE A 242 -2.67 -5.31 -7.72
N THR A 243 -3.55 -4.67 -6.95
CA THR A 243 -3.45 -4.57 -5.49
C THR A 243 -4.32 -5.64 -4.85
N PHE A 244 -3.88 -6.27 -3.76
CA PHE A 244 -4.55 -7.41 -3.13
C PHE A 244 -4.66 -7.19 -1.61
N CYS A 245 -5.89 -7.12 -1.09
CA CYS A 245 -6.17 -6.79 0.31
C CYS A 245 -7.14 -7.76 0.98
N PRO A 246 -7.03 -7.95 2.31
CA PRO A 246 -8.03 -8.70 3.07
C PRO A 246 -9.33 -7.90 3.23
N ASP A 247 -10.44 -8.60 3.46
CA ASP A 247 -11.72 -7.97 3.78
C ASP A 247 -11.99 -7.81 5.28
N GLU A 248 -11.33 -8.61 6.11
CA GLU A 248 -11.53 -8.65 7.55
C GLU A 248 -10.33 -8.06 8.30
N GLU A 249 -10.60 -7.26 9.32
CA GLU A 249 -9.58 -6.66 10.16
C GLU A 249 -8.78 -7.74 10.91
N GLY A 250 -7.46 -7.54 10.98
CA GLY A 250 -6.54 -8.53 11.53
C GLY A 250 -6.75 -8.76 13.03
N SER A 251 -6.83 -7.68 13.80
CA SER A 251 -6.91 -7.69 15.27
C SER A 251 -8.32 -7.87 15.87
N GLU A 252 -9.39 -7.63 15.10
CA GLU A 252 -10.77 -7.58 15.54
C GLU A 252 -11.64 -8.48 14.64
N PRO A 253 -12.06 -9.67 15.12
CA PRO A 253 -12.89 -10.58 14.34
C PRO A 253 -14.23 -9.95 13.91
N GLY A 254 -14.59 -10.12 12.63
CA GLY A 254 -15.87 -9.66 12.08
C GLY A 254 -15.97 -8.15 11.81
N ALA A 255 -14.88 -7.40 11.94
CA ALA A 255 -14.79 -6.01 11.50
C ALA A 255 -14.27 -5.92 10.06
N VAL A 256 -14.76 -4.94 9.30
CA VAL A 256 -14.26 -4.62 7.95
C VAL A 256 -12.79 -4.21 8.08
N ALA A 257 -11.91 -4.72 7.22
CA ALA A 257 -10.52 -4.29 7.21
C ALA A 257 -10.41 -2.78 6.91
N HIS A 258 -9.52 -2.11 7.64
CA HIS A 258 -9.21 -0.71 7.36
C HIS A 258 -8.34 -0.54 6.11
N ILE A 259 -8.29 0.67 5.58
CA ILE A 259 -7.60 0.97 4.32
C ILE A 259 -6.08 0.90 4.38
N GLY A 260 -5.46 0.87 5.56
CA GLY A 260 -4.01 0.97 5.74
C GLY A 260 -3.20 -0.08 4.97
N ILE A 261 -3.60 -1.35 5.03
CA ILE A 261 -2.97 -2.42 4.24
C ILE A 261 -3.14 -2.14 2.74
N CYS A 262 -4.34 -1.77 2.30
CA CYS A 262 -4.55 -1.43 0.89
C CYS A 262 -3.72 -0.24 0.43
N VAL A 263 -3.55 0.78 1.27
CA VAL A 263 -2.70 1.93 0.97
C VAL A 263 -1.25 1.50 0.77
N HIS A 264 -0.73 0.63 1.64
CA HIS A 264 0.62 0.09 1.53
C HIS A 264 0.82 -0.71 0.23
N GLU A 265 -0.06 -1.68 -0.02
CA GLU A 265 0.05 -2.54 -1.19
C GLU A 265 -0.17 -1.78 -2.50
N HIS A 266 -1.05 -0.77 -2.48
CA HIS A 266 -1.22 0.10 -3.64
C HIS A 266 0.01 0.99 -3.89
N GLY A 267 0.76 1.33 -2.84
CA GLY A 267 2.07 1.98 -2.99
C GLY A 267 3.05 1.17 -3.83
N HIS A 268 3.10 -0.15 -3.66
CA HIS A 268 3.87 -1.04 -4.53
C HIS A 268 3.37 -1.00 -5.98
N SER A 269 2.06 -0.96 -6.16
CA SER A 269 1.46 -0.80 -7.49
C SER A 269 1.78 0.56 -8.12
N LEU A 270 2.13 1.59 -7.34
CA LEU A 270 2.65 2.88 -7.86
C LEU A 270 4.18 2.86 -8.09
N GLY A 271 4.85 1.75 -7.73
CA GLY A 271 6.28 1.52 -7.91
C GLY A 271 7.13 1.74 -6.65
N LEU A 272 6.52 2.04 -5.50
CA LEU A 272 7.27 2.25 -4.26
C LEU A 272 7.82 0.93 -3.69
N PRO A 273 9.05 0.91 -3.15
CA PRO A 273 9.56 -0.22 -2.39
C PRO A 273 9.06 -0.20 -0.94
N ASP A 274 9.21 -1.33 -0.26
CA ASP A 274 9.14 -1.37 1.20
C ASP A 274 10.26 -0.56 1.83
N LEU A 275 9.93 0.16 2.91
CA LEU A 275 10.85 1.00 3.67
C LEU A 275 11.01 0.57 5.14
N TYR A 276 10.37 -0.53 5.55
CA TYR A 276 10.74 -1.21 6.79
C TYR A 276 12.01 -2.06 6.59
N ASP A 277 12.63 -2.43 7.71
CA ASP A 277 13.79 -3.30 7.70
C ASP A 277 13.34 -4.77 7.60
N PHE A 278 13.65 -5.43 6.48
CA PHE A 278 13.30 -6.83 6.22
C PHE A 278 13.96 -7.83 7.18
N SER A 279 15.02 -7.43 7.91
CA SER A 279 15.59 -8.26 8.98
C SER A 279 14.78 -8.17 10.28
N TYR A 280 13.87 -7.20 10.37
CA TYR A 280 13.06 -6.87 11.54
C TYR A 280 13.89 -6.54 12.80
N LEU A 281 15.17 -6.19 12.62
CA LEU A 281 16.05 -5.74 13.70
C LEU A 281 15.78 -4.28 14.07
N THR A 282 15.35 -3.48 13.10
CA THR A 282 14.91 -2.09 13.28
C THR A 282 13.53 -1.88 12.64
N SER A 283 12.96 -0.68 12.78
CA SER A 283 11.71 -0.35 12.09
C SER A 283 11.92 0.17 10.67
N GLY A 284 13.16 0.28 10.17
CA GLY A 284 13.45 1.07 8.97
C GLY A 284 13.01 2.52 9.16
N VAL A 285 12.21 3.06 8.23
CA VAL A 285 11.59 4.39 8.39
C VAL A 285 10.41 4.40 9.38
N GLY A 286 9.97 3.25 9.89
CA GLY A 286 8.98 3.18 10.95
C GLY A 286 7.63 3.78 10.57
N ARG A 287 6.99 4.44 11.54
CA ARG A 287 5.68 5.07 11.35
C ARG A 287 5.67 6.27 10.38
N TYR A 288 6.84 6.75 9.94
CA TYR A 288 6.98 7.99 9.17
C TYR A 288 6.62 7.85 7.68
N ASP A 289 6.43 6.63 7.20
CA ASP A 289 6.01 6.36 5.82
C ASP A 289 5.01 5.20 5.79
N ALA A 290 3.96 5.32 4.98
CA ALA A 290 3.00 4.25 4.73
C ALA A 290 3.62 3.02 4.05
N MET A 291 4.77 3.15 3.37
CA MET A 291 5.56 2.01 2.89
C MET A 291 6.33 1.29 4.00
N SER A 292 6.01 1.59 5.25
CA SER A 292 6.52 0.96 6.46
C SER A 292 5.38 0.89 7.49
N TYR A 293 5.70 1.02 8.78
CA TYR A 293 4.71 0.94 9.84
C TYR A 293 3.69 2.09 9.85
N GLY A 294 3.86 3.12 9.02
CA GLY A 294 2.89 4.22 8.87
C GLY A 294 1.54 3.72 8.35
N ALA A 295 1.50 2.61 7.60
CA ALA A 295 0.27 1.98 7.12
C ALA A 295 -0.70 1.62 8.25
N TYR A 296 -0.19 1.34 9.45
CA TYR A 296 -1.02 0.96 10.60
C TYR A 296 -1.54 2.16 11.39
N GLY A 297 -1.00 3.37 11.18
CA GLY A 297 -1.36 4.55 11.96
C GLY A 297 -1.39 4.27 13.47
N VAL A 298 -2.39 4.80 14.18
CA VAL A 298 -2.65 4.47 15.60
C VAL A 298 -3.68 3.36 15.77
N THR A 299 -4.63 3.24 14.84
CA THR A 299 -5.82 2.37 14.98
C THR A 299 -5.86 1.33 13.84
N SER A 300 -4.84 0.47 13.77
CA SER A 300 -4.75 -0.66 12.81
C SER A 300 -5.12 -0.27 11.36
N GLY A 301 -4.60 0.86 10.90
CA GLY A 301 -4.76 1.34 9.52
C GLY A 301 -6.08 2.04 9.21
N LEU A 302 -6.91 2.38 10.22
CA LEU A 302 -8.11 3.21 10.02
C LEU A 302 -7.74 4.55 9.38
N ARG A 303 -6.65 5.15 9.87
CA ARG A 303 -6.00 6.34 9.31
C ARG A 303 -4.51 6.03 9.15
N PRO A 304 -4.06 5.53 8.00
CA PRO A 304 -2.63 5.36 7.73
C PRO A 304 -1.97 6.74 7.70
N PHE A 305 -0.77 6.83 8.25
CA PHE A 305 0.02 8.06 8.16
C PHE A 305 0.51 8.30 6.74
N HIS A 306 0.82 9.56 6.39
CA HIS A 306 1.24 9.90 5.03
C HIS A 306 2.46 9.10 4.57
N LEU A 307 2.49 8.81 3.27
CA LEU A 307 3.73 8.58 2.52
C LEU A 307 4.74 9.69 2.86
N GLY A 308 5.95 9.29 3.20
CA GLY A 308 7.01 10.19 3.64
C GLY A 308 7.71 10.87 2.48
N ALA A 309 8.69 11.71 2.82
CA ALA A 309 9.41 12.53 1.87
C ALA A 309 10.04 11.72 0.70
N PHE A 310 10.65 10.57 1.00
CA PHE A 310 11.22 9.70 -0.03
C PHE A 310 10.16 9.25 -1.04
N SER A 311 9.03 8.72 -0.55
CA SER A 311 7.96 8.21 -1.38
C SER A 311 7.31 9.31 -2.24
N LYS A 312 7.11 10.50 -1.65
CA LYS A 312 6.58 11.67 -2.36
C LYS A 312 7.53 12.21 -3.43
N GLU A 313 8.86 12.20 -3.19
CA GLU A 313 9.86 12.53 -4.22
C GLU A 313 9.88 11.47 -5.32
N PHE A 314 9.89 10.19 -4.96
CA PHE A 314 9.94 9.06 -5.90
C PHE A 314 8.77 9.09 -6.89
N LEU A 315 7.56 9.37 -6.40
CA LEU A 315 6.34 9.47 -7.21
C LEU A 315 6.21 10.81 -7.96
N GLY A 316 7.17 11.72 -7.79
CA GLY A 316 7.16 13.04 -8.42
C GLY A 316 6.11 14.00 -7.86
N TRP A 317 5.48 13.69 -6.72
CA TRP A 317 4.47 14.55 -6.10
C TRP A 317 5.08 15.78 -5.43
N VAL A 318 6.33 15.68 -4.97
CA VAL A 318 7.05 16.80 -4.39
C VAL A 318 8.45 16.87 -4.97
N GLN A 319 8.76 17.98 -5.62
CA GLN A 319 10.13 18.28 -6.03
C GLN A 319 10.87 18.94 -4.86
N PRO A 320 11.93 18.32 -4.30
CA PRO A 320 12.64 18.91 -3.17
C PRO A 320 13.45 20.13 -3.58
N THR A 321 13.52 21.11 -2.67
CA THR A 321 14.47 22.21 -2.76
C THR A 321 15.86 21.70 -2.36
N LEU A 322 16.79 21.68 -3.31
CA LEU A 322 18.17 21.29 -3.07
C LEU A 322 18.92 22.39 -2.33
N VAL A 323 19.49 22.05 -1.17
CA VAL A 323 20.31 22.96 -0.37
C VAL A 323 21.75 22.48 -0.36
N LEU A 324 22.63 23.33 -0.92
CA LEU A 324 24.07 23.06 -1.05
C LEU A 324 24.94 23.92 -0.13
N SER A 325 24.35 24.96 0.48
CA SER A 325 25.07 25.93 1.31
C SER A 325 24.89 25.62 2.80
N SER A 326 25.91 25.94 3.60
CA SER A 326 25.89 25.77 5.05
C SER A 326 25.03 26.79 5.81
N THR A 327 24.41 27.77 5.13
CA THR A 327 23.70 28.90 5.77
C THR A 327 22.36 29.26 5.10
N THR A 328 21.66 28.27 4.53
CA THR A 328 20.33 28.50 3.97
C THR A 328 19.26 28.40 5.07
N VAL A 329 18.41 29.42 5.19
CA VAL A 329 17.17 29.34 5.98
C VAL A 329 16.02 28.95 5.06
N VAL A 330 15.36 27.84 5.35
CA VAL A 330 14.17 27.38 4.62
C VAL A 330 13.00 27.29 5.59
N ALA A 331 11.87 27.90 5.23
CA ALA A 331 10.60 27.66 5.90
C ALA A 331 9.93 26.44 5.27
N LEU A 332 9.58 25.45 6.10
CA LEU A 332 8.85 24.25 5.69
C LEU A 332 7.49 24.28 6.37
N GLY A 333 6.42 24.46 5.59
CA GLY A 333 5.05 24.28 6.06
C GLY A 333 4.71 22.80 6.31
N PRO A 334 3.53 22.52 6.87
CA PRO A 334 3.08 21.15 7.15
C PRO A 334 2.99 20.32 5.87
N ALA A 335 3.62 19.15 5.85
CA ALA A 335 3.67 18.24 4.71
C ALA A 335 2.31 17.57 4.41
N GLU A 336 1.33 17.74 5.29
CA GLU A 336 -0.05 17.31 5.10
C GLU A 336 -0.82 18.28 4.19
N THR A 337 -0.36 19.53 4.06
CA THR A 337 -1.07 20.58 3.32
C THR A 337 -0.21 21.31 2.29
N GLU A 338 1.12 21.27 2.41
CA GLU A 338 2.05 21.97 1.56
C GLU A 338 3.07 21.01 0.92
N PRO A 339 3.24 21.03 -0.42
CA PRO A 339 4.23 20.21 -1.12
C PRO A 339 5.65 20.78 -0.96
N ALA A 340 6.13 20.87 0.28
CA ALA A 340 7.40 21.46 0.64
C ALA A 340 8.36 20.41 1.22
N MET A 341 9.55 20.30 0.63
CA MET A 341 10.59 19.36 1.05
C MET A 341 11.97 19.95 0.77
N VAL A 342 12.93 19.63 1.62
CA VAL A 342 14.34 19.99 1.43
C VAL A 342 15.18 18.73 1.24
N LYS A 343 16.07 18.76 0.25
CA LYS A 343 17.12 17.76 0.04
C LYS A 343 18.46 18.35 0.42
N LEU A 344 19.10 17.78 1.45
CA LEU A 344 20.44 18.15 1.87
C LEU A 344 21.45 17.16 1.28
N ALA A 345 22.34 17.66 0.44
CA ALA A 345 23.46 16.89 -0.03
C ALA A 345 24.66 17.06 0.93
N PRO A 346 25.21 15.98 1.49
CA PRO A 346 26.44 16.02 2.27
C PRO A 346 27.55 16.71 1.47
N ASN A 347 28.31 17.58 2.13
CA ASN A 347 29.43 18.32 1.53
C ASN A 347 29.09 19.18 0.29
N GLY A 348 27.82 19.53 0.08
CA GLY A 348 27.39 20.37 -1.04
C GLY A 348 27.52 19.73 -2.42
N GLN A 349 27.56 18.39 -2.49
CA GLN A 349 27.67 17.67 -3.76
C GLN A 349 26.31 17.34 -4.37
N VAL A 350 25.99 17.97 -5.50
CA VAL A 350 24.69 17.85 -6.20
C VAL A 350 24.29 16.40 -6.53
N ASN A 351 25.26 15.48 -6.64
CA ASN A 351 25.05 14.08 -7.01
C ASN A 351 25.61 13.09 -5.97
N SER A 352 25.59 13.47 -4.68
CA SER A 352 25.97 12.52 -3.63
C SER A 352 25.04 11.30 -3.65
N ALA A 353 25.62 10.11 -3.53
CA ALA A 353 24.86 8.86 -3.39
C ALA A 353 24.06 8.80 -2.08
N GLU A 354 24.46 9.60 -1.08
CA GLU A 354 23.76 9.76 0.18
C GLU A 354 23.22 11.17 0.31
N TYR A 355 22.02 11.32 0.87
CA TYR A 355 21.40 12.60 1.13
C TYR A 355 20.38 12.49 2.25
N PHE A 356 19.96 13.65 2.75
CA PHE A 356 18.85 13.74 3.68
C PHE A 356 17.65 14.40 3.03
N LEU A 357 16.47 13.86 3.31
CA LEU A 357 15.21 14.52 3.02
C LEU A 357 14.59 15.02 4.31
N LEU A 358 14.15 16.27 4.28
CA LEU A 358 13.50 16.93 5.41
C LEU A 358 12.10 17.37 4.97
N GLU A 359 11.14 16.98 5.79
CA GLU A 359 9.75 17.43 5.76
C GLU A 359 9.33 17.84 7.16
N ASN A 360 8.28 18.66 7.25
CA ASN A 360 7.69 19.09 8.52
C ASN A 360 6.32 18.41 8.67
N ARG A 361 6.21 17.45 9.59
CA ARG A 361 4.98 16.68 9.82
C ARG A 361 4.19 17.25 10.99
N GLN A 362 2.87 17.39 10.82
CA GLN A 362 1.95 17.93 11.82
C GLN A 362 0.74 17.03 12.00
N PRO A 363 0.09 17.04 13.17
CA PRO A 363 -1.13 16.26 13.40
C PRO A 363 -2.33 16.90 12.67
N LEU A 364 -2.36 16.77 11.35
CA LEU A 364 -3.39 17.26 10.43
C LEU A 364 -3.83 16.12 9.51
N GLY A 365 -5.06 16.17 9.02
CA GLY A 365 -5.54 15.20 8.02
C GLY A 365 -5.42 13.74 8.49
N PHE A 366 -4.83 12.89 7.66
CA PHE A 366 -4.54 11.49 7.99
C PHE A 366 -3.50 11.33 9.12
N ASP A 367 -2.63 12.33 9.31
CA ASP A 367 -1.65 12.38 10.40
C ASP A 367 -2.22 12.92 11.72
N GLN A 368 -3.51 13.24 11.82
CA GLN A 368 -4.09 13.88 13.02
C GLN A 368 -3.91 13.14 14.35
N ASP A 369 -3.62 11.84 14.31
CA ASP A 369 -3.42 11.00 15.50
C ASP A 369 -1.93 10.85 15.91
N TRP A 370 -1.02 11.63 15.31
CA TRP A 370 0.44 11.45 15.37
C TRP A 370 1.17 11.71 16.71
#